data_AF-A0A1G5TWK6-F1
#
_entry.id   AF-A0A1G5TWK6-F1
#
_cell.length_a   1.000
_cell.length_b   1.000
_cell.length_c   1.000
_cell.angle_alpha   90.00
_cell.angle_beta   90.00
_cell.angle_gamma   90.00
#
_symmetry.space_group_name_H-M   'P 1'
#
loop_
_entity.id
_entity.type
_entity.pdbx_description
1 polymer ?
#
loop_
_entity_poly.entity_id
_entity_poly.type
_entity_poly.pdbx_seq_one_letter_code
_entity_poly.pdbx_strand_id
1 'polypeptide(L)'
;MSSITLSSATRQNLLSLQDTAQLMATTQNRLATGKTVNSALDNPTNFFTSQALDGRSSSLNTLLDGISNGVQSIQAANQGITSIQKLVDQAKSIANQALSTQLSTTGTAANTASTTSTTVLFTINGTSVSATTSSSLSATVAALNTAVSSASTTSNGSFGAGAIFSLDSTGTKIVLN
;
A
#
# COMPACT_ATOMS: atom_id res chain seq x y z
N MET A 1 -63.91 -8.87 -65.01
CA MET A 1 -62.53 -8.42 -64.76
C MET A 1 -61.63 -9.05 -65.81
N SER A 2 -61.23 -8.29 -66.84
CA SER A 2 -60.30 -8.76 -67.86
C SER A 2 -59.01 -9.19 -67.17
N SER A 3 -58.69 -10.48 -67.28
CA SER A 3 -57.39 -10.99 -66.84
C SER A 3 -56.34 -10.32 -67.70
N ILE A 4 -55.48 -9.50 -67.08
CA ILE A 4 -54.35 -8.87 -67.78
C ILE A 4 -53.38 -10.01 -68.15
N THR A 5 -53.51 -10.52 -69.37
CA THR A 5 -52.59 -11.51 -69.92
C THR A 5 -51.32 -10.80 -70.38
N LEU A 6 -50.41 -10.57 -69.45
CA LEU A 6 -49.06 -10.11 -69.77
C LEU A 6 -48.39 -11.11 -70.72
N SER A 7 -47.93 -10.62 -71.87
CA SER A 7 -47.11 -11.39 -72.81
C SER A 7 -45.92 -12.01 -72.07
N SER A 8 -45.44 -13.17 -72.52
CA SER A 8 -44.31 -13.84 -71.85
C SER A 8 -43.10 -12.90 -71.69
N ALA A 9 -42.82 -12.08 -72.70
CA ALA A 9 -41.76 -11.09 -72.70
C ALA A 9 -41.95 -9.97 -71.65
N THR A 10 -43.18 -9.51 -71.41
CA THR A 10 -43.44 -8.46 -70.40
C THR A 10 -43.34 -9.00 -68.98
N ARG A 11 -43.75 -10.25 -68.72
CA ARG A 11 -43.51 -10.91 -67.41
C ARG A 11 -42.04 -11.13 -67.12
N GLN A 12 -41.26 -11.55 -68.12
CA GLN A 12 -39.83 -11.76 -67.94
C GLN A 12 -39.11 -10.45 -67.57
N ASN A 13 -39.45 -9.35 -68.26
CA ASN A 13 -38.92 -8.03 -67.91
C ASN A 13 -39.35 -7.58 -66.51
N LEU A 14 -40.60 -7.82 -66.12
CA LEU A 14 -41.10 -7.49 -64.79
C LEU A 14 -40.44 -8.33 -63.69
N LEU A 15 -40.12 -9.60 -63.93
CA LEU A 15 -39.32 -10.43 -63.01
C LEU A 15 -37.92 -9.87 -62.84
N SER A 16 -37.23 -9.54 -63.93
CA SER A 16 -35.89 -8.94 -63.88
C SER A 16 -35.86 -7.59 -63.15
N LEU A 17 -36.90 -6.75 -63.33
CA LEU A 17 -37.03 -5.49 -62.59
C LEU A 17 -37.29 -5.72 -61.09
N GLN A 18 -38.07 -6.74 -60.72
CA GLN A 18 -38.29 -7.10 -59.33
C GLN A 18 -37.00 -7.62 -58.67
N ASP A 19 -36.25 -8.49 -59.35
CA ASP A 19 -34.97 -8.99 -58.87
C ASP A 19 -33.96 -7.85 -58.68
N THR A 20 -33.93 -6.90 -59.64
CA THR A 20 -33.08 -5.70 -59.55
C THR A 20 -33.48 -4.82 -58.37
N ALA A 21 -34.77 -4.61 -58.16
CA ALA A 21 -35.27 -3.82 -57.03
C ALA A 21 -34.92 -4.48 -55.68
N GLN A 22 -35.02 -5.82 -55.56
CA GLN A 22 -34.62 -6.57 -54.37
C GLN A 22 -33.11 -6.50 -54.11
N LEU A 23 -32.28 -6.63 -55.15
CA LEU A 23 -30.83 -6.50 -55.05
C LEU A 23 -30.44 -5.08 -54.61
N MET A 24 -31.10 -4.07 -55.16
CA MET A 24 -30.87 -2.66 -54.80
C MET A 24 -31.29 -2.37 -53.35
N ALA A 25 -32.41 -2.94 -52.86
CA ALA A 25 -32.83 -2.83 -51.47
C ALA A 25 -31.82 -3.50 -50.52
N THR A 26 -31.34 -4.70 -50.85
CA THR A 26 -30.30 -5.41 -50.09
C THR A 26 -29.00 -4.61 -50.04
N THR A 27 -28.58 -4.05 -51.17
CA THR A 27 -27.34 -3.26 -51.26
C THR A 27 -27.44 -1.98 -50.42
N GLN A 28 -28.57 -1.27 -50.51
CA GLN A 28 -28.82 -0.08 -49.67
C GLN A 28 -28.80 -0.42 -48.18
N ASN A 29 -29.41 -1.55 -47.78
CA ASN A 29 -29.38 -1.99 -46.38
C ASN A 29 -27.96 -2.28 -45.90
N ARG A 30 -27.16 -2.99 -46.71
CA ARG A 30 -25.75 -3.29 -46.39
C ARG A 30 -24.88 -2.03 -46.33
N LEU A 31 -25.13 -1.05 -47.20
CA LEU A 31 -24.41 0.23 -47.18
C LEU A 31 -24.79 1.07 -45.95
N ALA A 32 -26.07 1.09 -45.57
CA ALA A 32 -26.56 1.84 -44.42
C ALA A 32 -26.02 1.29 -43.09
N THR A 33 -25.87 -0.04 -42.96
CA THR A 33 -25.38 -0.68 -41.74
C THR A 33 -23.87 -0.94 -41.75
N GLY A 34 -23.24 -0.91 -42.91
CA GLY A 34 -21.85 -1.36 -43.12
C GLY A 34 -21.65 -2.86 -42.93
N LYS A 35 -22.73 -3.65 -42.76
CA LYS A 35 -22.66 -5.09 -42.51
C LYS A 35 -23.06 -5.88 -43.74
N THR A 36 -22.28 -6.93 -44.01
CA THR A 36 -22.59 -7.90 -45.07
C THR A 36 -23.77 -8.80 -44.72
N VAL A 37 -23.97 -9.09 -43.44
CA VAL A 37 -25.06 -9.92 -42.89
C VAL A 37 -25.78 -9.08 -41.86
N ASN A 38 -27.03 -8.71 -42.13
CA ASN A 38 -27.82 -7.85 -41.26
C ASN A 38 -28.84 -8.62 -40.42
N SER A 39 -29.21 -9.81 -40.86
CA SER A 39 -30.20 -10.65 -40.18
C SER A 39 -29.77 -12.11 -40.14
N ALA A 40 -30.42 -12.88 -39.25
CA ALA A 40 -30.26 -14.33 -39.22
C ALA A 40 -30.79 -15.03 -40.49
N LEU A 41 -31.67 -14.37 -41.27
CA LEU A 41 -32.14 -14.85 -42.56
C LEU A 41 -31.07 -14.72 -43.66
N ASP A 42 -30.19 -13.72 -43.57
CA ASP A 42 -29.14 -13.52 -44.57
C ASP A 42 -28.06 -14.61 -44.45
N ASN A 43 -27.61 -14.88 -43.21
CA ASN A 43 -26.68 -15.96 -42.88
C ASN A 43 -26.71 -16.22 -41.37
N PRO A 44 -27.34 -17.30 -40.89
CA PRO A 44 -27.53 -17.53 -39.46
C PRO A 44 -26.19 -17.72 -38.74
N THR A 45 -25.26 -18.50 -39.32
CA THR A 45 -23.96 -18.77 -38.71
C THR A 45 -23.18 -17.49 -38.46
N ASN A 46 -23.00 -16.66 -39.50
CA ASN A 46 -22.24 -15.42 -39.39
C ASN A 46 -22.93 -14.40 -38.47
N PHE A 47 -24.27 -14.30 -38.53
CA PHE A 47 -25.03 -13.38 -37.68
C PHE A 47 -24.84 -13.72 -36.20
N PHE A 48 -25.06 -14.97 -35.80
CA PHE A 48 -24.93 -15.38 -34.40
C PHE A 48 -23.47 -15.41 -33.92
N THR A 49 -22.51 -15.76 -34.79
CA THR A 49 -21.08 -15.64 -34.44
C THR A 49 -20.70 -14.19 -34.19
N SER A 50 -21.12 -13.25 -35.04
CA SER A 50 -20.84 -11.82 -34.83
C SER A 50 -21.47 -11.29 -33.53
N GLN A 51 -22.71 -11.70 -33.23
CA GLN A 51 -23.40 -11.33 -31.99
C GLN A 51 -22.69 -11.88 -30.74
N ALA A 52 -22.19 -13.11 -30.80
CA ALA A 52 -21.40 -13.69 -29.70
C ALA A 52 -20.07 -12.94 -29.50
N LEU A 53 -19.41 -12.54 -30.59
CA LEU A 53 -18.17 -11.74 -30.53
C LEU A 53 -18.41 -10.34 -29.96
N ASP A 54 -19.51 -9.68 -30.32
CA ASP A 54 -19.91 -8.38 -29.75
C ASP A 54 -20.14 -8.51 -28.23
N GLY A 55 -20.84 -9.56 -27.79
CA GLY A 55 -21.02 -9.86 -26.36
C GLY A 55 -19.70 -10.13 -25.63
N ARG A 56 -18.77 -10.83 -26.29
CA ARG A 56 -17.43 -11.09 -25.75
C ARG A 56 -16.62 -9.80 -25.63
N SER A 57 -16.68 -8.93 -26.64
CA SER A 57 -16.01 -7.61 -26.63
C SER A 57 -16.49 -6.75 -25.46
N SER A 58 -17.81 -6.66 -25.27
CA SER A 58 -18.41 -5.97 -24.12
C SER A 58 -17.93 -6.55 -22.78
N SER A 59 -17.91 -7.87 -22.66
CA SER A 59 -17.41 -8.56 -21.46
C SER A 59 -15.92 -8.30 -21.21
N LEU A 60 -15.11 -8.23 -22.27
CA LEU A 60 -13.68 -7.88 -22.17
C LEU A 60 -13.48 -6.43 -21.75
N ASN A 61 -14.34 -5.50 -22.15
CA ASN A 61 -14.30 -4.11 -21.68
C ASN A 61 -14.54 -4.03 -20.18
N THR A 62 -15.58 -4.71 -19.68
CA THR A 62 -15.84 -4.79 -18.22
C THR A 62 -14.69 -5.44 -17.46
N LEU A 63 -14.08 -6.49 -18.02
CA LEU A 63 -12.91 -7.13 -17.43
C LEU A 63 -11.71 -6.16 -17.39
N LEU A 64 -11.48 -5.40 -18.47
CA LEU A 64 -10.40 -4.42 -18.55
C LEU A 64 -10.57 -3.33 -17.49
N ASP A 65 -11.80 -2.86 -17.28
CA ASP A 65 -12.10 -1.90 -16.21
C ASP A 65 -11.80 -2.50 -14.82
N GLY A 66 -12.19 -3.75 -14.59
CA GLY A 66 -11.87 -4.48 -13.36
C GLY A 66 -10.35 -4.63 -13.14
N ILE A 67 -9.60 -4.96 -14.20
CA ILE A 67 -8.14 -5.04 -14.16
C ILE A 67 -7.52 -3.68 -13.88
N SER A 68 -8.01 -2.60 -14.50
CA SER A 68 -7.53 -1.23 -14.28
C SER A 68 -7.70 -0.80 -12.82
N ASN A 69 -8.83 -1.13 -12.21
CA ASN A 69 -9.05 -0.93 -10.77
C ASN A 69 -8.09 -1.77 -9.92
N GLY A 70 -7.87 -3.04 -10.30
CA GLY A 70 -6.91 -3.92 -9.63
C GLY A 70 -5.47 -3.39 -9.68
N VAL A 71 -5.03 -2.87 -10.83
CA VAL A 71 -3.71 -2.26 -11.01
C VAL A 71 -3.53 -1.05 -10.10
N GLN A 72 -4.53 -0.18 -9.99
CA GLN A 72 -4.49 0.97 -9.08
C GLN A 72 -4.35 0.54 -7.61
N SER A 73 -5.07 -0.51 -7.21
CA SER A 73 -4.94 -1.09 -5.86
C SER A 73 -3.54 -1.64 -5.60
N ILE A 74 -2.96 -2.38 -6.55
CA ILE A 74 -1.58 -2.88 -6.47
C ILE A 74 -0.58 -1.73 -6.38
N GLN A 75 -0.77 -0.65 -7.14
CA GLN A 75 0.09 0.53 -7.11
C GLN A 75 0.04 1.25 -5.75
N ALA A 76 -1.15 1.34 -5.13
CA ALA A 76 -1.30 1.86 -3.78
C ALA A 76 -0.60 0.97 -2.75
N ALA A 77 -0.77 -0.36 -2.85
CA ALA A 77 -0.10 -1.33 -2.00
C ALA A 77 1.44 -1.23 -2.12
N ASN A 78 1.97 -1.06 -3.33
CA ASN A 78 3.41 -0.89 -3.57
C ASN A 78 3.97 0.37 -2.87
N GLN A 79 3.25 1.50 -2.93
CA GLN A 79 3.60 2.71 -2.19
C GLN A 79 3.54 2.51 -0.67
N GLY A 80 2.55 1.77 -0.18
CA GLY A 80 2.45 1.37 1.23
C GLY A 80 3.66 0.55 1.69
N ILE A 81 4.04 -0.48 0.93
CA ILE A 81 5.22 -1.32 1.21
C ILE A 81 6.51 -0.49 1.20
N THR A 82 6.67 0.40 0.22
CA THR A 82 7.83 1.31 0.16
C THR A 82 7.91 2.19 1.42
N SER A 83 6.77 2.68 1.91
CA SER A 83 6.72 3.48 3.14
C SER A 83 7.08 2.66 4.37
N ILE A 84 6.64 1.40 4.45
CA ILE A 84 7.03 0.47 5.50
C ILE A 84 8.53 0.19 5.47
N GLN A 85 9.13 -0.02 4.29
CA GLN A 85 10.57 -0.21 4.15
C GLN A 85 11.35 0.98 4.72
N LYS A 86 10.95 2.21 4.38
CA LYS A 86 11.55 3.43 4.96
C LYS A 86 11.43 3.48 6.47
N LEU A 87 10.28 3.07 7.02
CA LEU A 87 10.07 2.99 8.47
C LEU A 87 11.02 1.97 9.12
N VAL A 88 11.21 0.82 8.48
CA VAL A 88 12.15 -0.21 8.95
C VAL A 88 13.59 0.30 8.93
N ASP A 89 13.99 1.03 7.89
CA ASP A 89 15.33 1.63 7.80
C ASP A 89 15.55 2.68 8.90
N GLN A 90 14.55 3.52 9.18
CA GLN A 90 14.59 4.47 10.30
C GLN A 90 14.69 3.76 11.64
N ALA A 91 13.87 2.72 11.87
CA ALA A 91 13.91 1.93 13.10
C ALA A 91 15.28 1.26 13.29
N LYS A 92 15.89 0.75 12.22
CA LYS A 92 17.26 0.20 12.25
C LYS A 92 18.29 1.28 12.58
N SER A 93 18.16 2.48 12.03
CA SER A 93 19.03 3.61 12.37
C SER A 93 18.94 3.97 13.86
N ILE A 94 17.72 4.04 14.40
CA ILE A 94 17.48 4.33 15.82
C ILE A 94 18.03 3.20 16.69
N ALA A 95 17.83 1.94 16.32
CA ALA A 95 18.39 0.80 17.05
C ALA A 95 19.92 0.82 17.06
N ASN A 96 20.57 1.15 15.94
CA ASN A 96 22.02 1.31 15.89
C ASN A 96 22.50 2.51 16.72
N GLN A 97 21.76 3.61 16.72
CA GLN A 97 22.06 4.76 17.57
C GLN A 97 21.96 4.37 19.06
N ALA A 98 20.90 3.66 19.45
CA ALA A 98 20.72 3.15 20.81
C ALA A 98 21.87 2.19 21.22
N LEU A 99 22.29 1.29 20.32
CA LEU A 99 23.43 0.40 20.53
C LEU A 99 24.73 1.18 20.72
N SER A 100 24.97 2.21 19.91
CA SER A 100 26.17 3.06 20.01
C SER A 100 26.15 3.97 21.24
N THR A 101 24.99 4.31 21.79
CA THR A 101 24.87 5.09 23.03
C THR A 101 25.10 4.27 24.30
N GLN A 102 25.65 3.05 24.18
CA GLN A 102 26.08 2.29 25.35
C GLN A 102 26.97 3.19 26.23
N LEU A 103 26.52 3.42 27.46
CA LEU A 103 27.08 4.36 28.42
C LEU A 103 28.56 4.06 28.64
N SER A 104 29.44 4.80 27.96
CA SER A 104 30.88 4.72 28.18
C SER A 104 31.19 5.44 29.48
N THR A 105 31.18 4.71 30.58
CA THR A 105 31.56 5.25 31.89
C THR A 105 33.07 5.39 31.93
N THR A 106 33.59 6.61 31.88
CA THR A 106 35.02 6.91 31.99
C THR A 106 35.51 6.95 33.46
N GLY A 107 34.87 6.17 34.34
CA GLY A 107 35.18 6.13 35.77
C GLY A 107 35.60 4.74 36.23
N THR A 108 36.56 4.67 37.15
CA THR A 108 36.87 3.43 37.86
C THR A 108 35.73 3.12 38.83
N ALA A 109 34.88 2.14 38.50
CA ALA A 109 33.89 1.63 39.44
C ALA A 109 34.61 0.99 40.64
N ALA A 110 34.32 1.47 41.85
CA ALA A 110 34.79 0.82 43.07
C ALA A 110 33.91 -0.39 43.39
N ASN A 111 34.51 -1.48 43.90
CA ASN A 111 33.78 -2.70 44.30
C ASN A 111 32.91 -2.52 45.55
N THR A 112 32.91 -1.33 46.17
CA THR A 112 32.15 -0.99 47.37
C THR A 112 31.42 0.33 47.19
N ALA A 113 30.23 0.45 47.78
CA ALA A 113 29.50 1.72 47.83
C ALA A 113 30.38 2.77 48.52
N SER A 114 30.41 3.99 47.97
CA SER A 114 31.18 5.09 48.55
C SER A 114 30.70 5.33 49.99
N THR A 115 31.61 5.25 50.96
CA THR A 115 31.29 5.57 52.37
C THR A 115 31.07 7.07 52.59
N THR A 116 31.32 7.88 51.57
CA THR A 116 31.13 9.33 51.55
C THR A 116 30.25 9.73 50.37
N SER A 117 29.34 10.69 50.59
CA SER A 117 28.50 11.20 49.50
C SER A 117 29.33 12.00 48.51
N THR A 118 29.26 11.64 47.23
CA THR A 118 29.94 12.33 46.14
C THR A 118 28.95 12.71 45.05
N THR A 119 29.14 13.88 44.44
CA THR A 119 28.32 14.29 43.29
C THR A 119 28.91 13.72 42.01
N VAL A 120 28.09 12.97 41.27
CA VAL A 120 28.42 12.46 39.93
C VAL A 120 27.72 13.35 38.90
N LEU A 121 28.46 13.77 37.89
CA LEU A 121 27.95 14.53 36.75
C LEU A 121 27.89 13.64 35.51
N PHE A 122 26.76 13.68 34.81
CA PHE A 122 26.55 12.91 33.59
C PHE A 122 25.63 13.70 32.65
N THR A 123 25.61 13.33 31.37
CA THR A 123 24.83 14.02 30.35
C THR A 123 23.67 13.16 29.88
N ILE A 124 22.46 13.72 29.88
CA ILE A 124 21.25 13.10 29.33
C ILE A 124 20.75 13.99 28.20
N ASN A 125 20.70 13.46 26.98
CA ASN A 125 20.23 14.19 25.80
C ASN A 125 20.92 15.56 25.60
N GLY A 126 22.22 15.65 25.89
CA GLY A 126 22.99 16.89 25.82
C GLY A 126 22.88 17.81 27.04
N THR A 127 21.97 17.53 27.98
CA THR A 127 21.82 18.29 29.23
C THR A 127 22.68 17.67 30.33
N SER A 128 23.52 18.47 30.98
CA SER A 128 24.29 18.02 32.15
C SER A 128 23.38 17.91 33.37
N VAL A 129 23.42 16.75 34.03
CA VAL A 129 22.69 16.48 35.26
C VAL A 129 23.60 15.89 36.32
N SER A 130 23.28 16.17 37.58
CA SER A 130 24.06 15.72 38.72
C SER A 130 23.22 14.87 39.67
N ALA A 131 23.80 13.81 40.20
CA ALA A 131 23.24 13.02 41.29
C ALA A 131 24.25 12.93 42.43
N THR A 132 23.77 12.90 43.68
CA THR A 132 24.63 12.70 44.85
C THR A 132 24.53 11.26 45.31
N THR A 133 25.66 10.56 45.38
CA THR A 133 25.75 9.17 45.85
C THR A 133 25.63 9.09 47.36
N SER A 134 25.34 7.90 47.87
CA SER A 134 25.23 7.59 49.29
C SER A 134 25.94 6.28 49.61
N SER A 135 26.19 6.03 50.89
CA SER A 135 26.67 4.74 51.40
C SER A 135 25.65 3.61 51.19
N SER A 136 24.39 3.94 50.93
CA SER A 136 23.37 2.99 50.50
C SER A 136 23.26 2.92 48.97
N LEU A 137 23.34 1.70 48.43
CA LEU A 137 23.21 1.44 47.01
C LEU A 137 21.79 1.74 46.51
N SER A 138 20.76 1.44 47.31
CA SER A 138 19.36 1.76 46.98
C SER A 138 19.10 3.27 47.01
N ALA A 139 19.72 4.00 47.95
CA ALA A 139 19.62 5.46 47.98
C ALA A 139 20.35 6.11 46.78
N THR A 140 21.48 5.53 46.37
CA THR A 140 22.21 5.98 45.17
C THR A 140 21.40 5.73 43.89
N VAL A 141 20.78 4.56 43.76
CA VAL A 141 19.86 4.26 42.64
C VAL A 141 18.67 5.23 42.60
N ALA A 142 18.08 5.52 43.75
CA ALA A 142 16.99 6.50 43.83
C ALA A 142 17.43 7.89 43.37
N ALA A 143 18.58 8.38 43.87
CA ALA A 143 19.13 9.68 43.51
C ALA A 143 19.46 9.79 42.00
N LEU A 144 20.04 8.74 41.41
CA LEU A 144 20.32 8.67 39.98
C LEU A 144 19.04 8.73 39.14
N ASN A 145 18.02 7.95 39.50
CA ASN A 145 16.74 7.96 38.80
C ASN A 145 15.99 9.30 38.96
N THR A 146 16.05 9.94 40.13
CA THR A 146 15.50 11.29 40.31
C THR A 146 16.18 12.31 39.41
N ALA A 147 17.52 12.28 39.33
CA ALA A 147 18.28 13.16 38.44
C ALA A 147 17.93 12.92 36.96
N VAL A 148 17.79 11.65 36.54
CA VAL A 148 17.33 11.30 35.19
C VAL A 148 15.94 11.84 34.89
N SER A 149 14.97 11.58 35.76
CA SER A 149 13.58 12.01 35.57
C SER A 149 13.46 13.53 35.51
N SER A 150 14.31 14.27 36.24
CA SER A 150 14.36 15.73 36.16
C SER A 150 14.84 16.24 34.79
N ALA A 151 15.75 15.53 34.13
CA ALA A 151 16.28 15.86 32.81
C ALA A 151 15.36 15.42 31.66
N SER A 152 14.61 14.34 31.86
CA SER A 152 13.77 13.68 30.85
C SER A 152 12.51 14.47 30.46
N THR A 153 12.28 15.65 31.07
CA THR A 153 11.11 16.51 30.80
C THR A 153 11.28 17.39 29.56
N THR A 154 12.46 17.43 28.93
CA THR A 154 12.70 18.21 27.71
C THR A 154 12.59 17.36 26.44
N SER A 155 11.39 17.33 25.87
CA SER A 155 10.95 17.16 24.46
C SER A 155 11.62 16.24 23.43
N ASN A 156 12.75 15.57 23.65
CA ASN A 156 13.40 14.74 22.61
C ASN A 156 13.79 13.34 23.11
N GLY A 157 12.81 12.63 23.67
CA GLY A 157 12.95 11.24 24.14
C GLY A 157 12.83 11.17 25.65
N SER A 158 11.60 11.14 26.15
CA SER A 158 11.38 10.68 27.52
C SER A 158 11.79 9.21 27.54
N PHE A 159 12.82 8.86 28.30
CA PHE A 159 12.90 7.49 28.79
C PHE A 159 11.56 7.27 29.50
N GLY A 160 10.81 6.23 29.15
CA GLY A 160 9.46 6.01 29.67
C GLY A 160 9.43 6.05 31.20
N ALA A 161 8.25 6.02 31.82
CA ALA A 161 8.07 6.13 33.27
C ALA A 161 8.67 4.98 34.13
N GLY A 162 9.76 4.35 33.69
CA GLY A 162 10.52 3.34 34.41
C GLY A 162 11.89 3.87 34.88
N ALA A 163 12.37 3.33 36.00
CA ALA A 163 13.72 3.58 36.48
C ALA A 163 14.76 3.11 35.45
N ILE A 164 15.75 3.94 35.12
CA ILE A 164 16.89 3.57 34.26
C ILE A 164 17.90 2.75 35.06
N PHE A 165 18.05 3.05 36.35
CA PHE A 165 18.98 2.34 37.23
C PHE A 165 18.21 1.43 38.18
N SER A 166 18.70 0.23 38.41
CA SER A 166 18.20 -0.69 39.43
C SER A 166 19.35 -1.39 40.14
N LEU A 167 19.02 -2.15 41.18
CA LEU A 167 19.94 -3.12 41.75
C LEU A 167 19.86 -4.43 40.94
N ASP A 168 20.99 -5.09 40.76
CA ASP A 168 21.01 -6.45 40.21
C ASP A 168 20.23 -7.43 41.10
N SER A 169 19.97 -8.64 40.60
CA SER A 169 19.22 -9.67 41.34
C SER A 169 19.86 -10.06 42.68
N THR A 170 21.14 -9.72 42.89
CA THR A 170 21.87 -9.96 44.13
C THR A 170 21.85 -8.77 45.09
N GLY A 171 21.37 -7.60 44.66
CA GLY A 171 21.36 -6.36 45.46
C GLY A 171 22.73 -5.71 45.66
N THR A 172 23.78 -6.21 45.00
CA THR A 172 25.17 -5.81 45.24
C THR A 172 25.73 -4.87 44.18
N LYS A 173 25.06 -4.75 43.03
CA LYS A 173 25.51 -3.91 41.90
C LYS A 173 24.38 -3.04 41.38
N ILE A 174 24.72 -1.85 40.90
CA ILE A 174 23.80 -1.02 40.11
C ILE A 174 23.86 -1.50 38.66
N VAL A 175 22.71 -1.72 38.04
CA VAL A 175 22.56 -2.10 36.63
C VAL A 175 21.63 -1.12 35.92
N LEU A 176 21.70 -1.11 34.59
CA LEU A 176 20.75 -0.39 33.75
C LEU A 176 19.57 -1.31 33.41
N ASN A 177 18.36 -0.75 33.43
CA ASN A 177 17.12 -1.42 33.00
C ASN A 177 16.88 -1.27 31.49
#